data_AF-A0A2V5V5K9-F1
#
_entry.id   AF-A0A2V5V5K9-F1
#
_cell.length_a   1.000
_cell.length_b   1.000
_cell.length_c   1.000
_cell.angle_alpha   90.00
_cell.angle_beta   90.00
_cell.angle_gamma   90.00
#
_symmetry.space_group_name_H-M   'P 1'
#
loop_
_entity.id
_entity.type
_entity.pdbx_description
1 polymer ?
#
loop_
_entity_poly.entity_id
_entity_poly.type
_entity_poly.pdbx_seq_one_letter_code
_entity_poly.pdbx_strand_id
1 'polypeptide(L)'
;MTNDEGSPNAEARRVALRHSIFVILSSFLLIFSAPSHAAANLGILGAHPKWDILENYQETITHDEFSQLIRGVYCTHGFAPDLIDINEKTARVLMNRETQKFFTLRFAENDASRNRVPRLWRPAQSLPLALDPGHLGGKWAKMEERWFQVGNSAPVEEGDLTLKVARLLAPRLRKLGAKIFFIRRRNEPITPKRPDDFKDLARKILIKNGVPQPRLDPLDPNDPEKEQTIRWQSEILFYRYSEIRRRAVLVNTKLHPDLVLCLHFNAEGWG
;
A
#
# COMPACT_ATOMS: atom_id res chain seq x y z
N MET A 1 28.57 -62.39 63.68
CA MET A 1 27.94 -63.64 63.19
C MET A 1 26.44 -63.48 63.38
N THR A 2 25.75 -63.31 62.26
CA THR A 2 24.35 -63.72 61.96
C THR A 2 23.32 -63.80 63.09
N ASN A 3 22.33 -62.92 63.04
CA ASN A 3 21.01 -63.14 63.65
C ASN A 3 20.07 -63.82 62.63
N ASP A 4 19.78 -65.09 62.91
CA ASP A 4 18.50 -65.79 62.75
C ASP A 4 17.38 -65.09 63.56
N GLU A 5 16.07 -65.26 63.41
CA GLU A 5 15.16 -65.87 62.42
C GLU A 5 13.73 -65.45 62.87
N GLY A 6 12.72 -65.54 61.98
CA GLY A 6 11.30 -65.44 62.35
C GLY A 6 10.44 -64.77 61.26
N SER A 7 10.17 -65.37 60.09
CA SER A 7 9.26 -66.50 59.81
C SER A 7 7.76 -66.09 59.77
N PRO A 8 6.86 -66.70 58.95
CA PRO A 8 7.00 -67.26 57.60
C PRO A 8 5.84 -66.88 56.62
N ASN A 9 5.88 -67.51 55.44
CA ASN A 9 4.80 -67.80 54.47
C ASN A 9 4.62 -66.92 53.22
N ALA A 10 5.31 -67.36 52.16
CA ALA A 10 4.77 -67.84 50.90
C ALA A 10 3.26 -67.58 50.62
N GLU A 11 2.92 -66.95 49.50
CA GLU A 11 2.69 -67.65 48.22
C GLU A 11 1.87 -66.79 47.23
N ALA A 12 2.08 -67.06 45.95
CA ALA A 12 1.20 -66.82 44.80
C ALA A 12 0.99 -65.40 44.23
N ARG A 13 1.72 -65.19 43.14
CA ARG A 13 1.30 -64.48 41.90
C ARG A 13 -0.22 -64.49 41.67
N ARG A 14 -0.83 -63.29 41.54
CA ARG A 14 -1.94 -63.05 40.60
C ARG A 14 -1.86 -61.66 40.00
N VAL A 15 -1.93 -61.63 38.68
CA VAL A 15 -2.13 -60.48 37.80
C VAL A 15 -3.40 -59.75 38.21
N ALA A 16 -3.32 -58.44 38.41
CA ALA A 16 -4.49 -57.58 38.57
C ALA A 16 -4.32 -56.31 37.73
N LEU A 17 -5.09 -56.28 36.64
CA LEU A 17 -5.43 -55.13 35.81
C LEU A 17 -5.89 -53.98 36.72
N ARG A 18 -5.15 -52.85 36.76
CA ARG A 18 -5.64 -51.61 37.37
C ARG A 18 -5.86 -50.57 36.29
N HIS A 19 -7.14 -50.32 36.03
CA HIS A 19 -7.65 -49.20 35.26
C HIS A 19 -7.11 -47.90 35.84
N SER A 20 -6.29 -47.19 35.07
CA SER A 20 -5.98 -45.78 35.34
C SER A 20 -6.80 -44.94 34.39
N ILE A 21 -7.83 -44.30 34.94
CA ILE A 21 -8.67 -43.31 34.27
C ILE A 21 -7.80 -42.07 34.04
N PHE A 22 -7.31 -41.88 32.82
CA PHE A 22 -6.73 -40.60 32.39
C PHE A 22 -7.88 -39.67 32.02
N VAL A 23 -8.19 -38.72 32.92
CA VAL A 23 -9.08 -37.60 32.60
C VAL A 23 -8.33 -36.66 31.67
N ILE A 24 -8.77 -36.62 30.42
CA ILE A 24 -8.30 -35.68 29.39
C ILE A 24 -8.83 -34.29 29.75
N LEU A 25 -8.02 -33.47 30.42
CA LEU A 25 -8.26 -32.03 30.46
C LEU A 25 -7.75 -31.42 29.15
N SER A 26 -8.63 -31.44 28.14
CA SER A 26 -8.44 -30.69 26.90
C SER A 26 -8.54 -29.20 27.24
N SER A 27 -7.38 -28.57 27.43
CA SER A 27 -7.26 -27.13 27.57
C SER A 27 -7.50 -26.50 26.20
N PHE A 28 -8.75 -26.15 25.91
CA PHE A 28 -9.08 -25.29 24.77
C PHE A 28 -8.47 -23.91 25.03
N LEU A 29 -7.21 -23.71 24.63
CA LEU A 29 -6.70 -22.37 24.33
C LEU A 29 -7.50 -21.89 23.12
N LEU A 30 -8.55 -21.11 23.37
CA LEU A 30 -9.12 -20.23 22.38
C LEU A 30 -8.05 -19.19 22.04
N ILE A 31 -7.20 -19.52 21.07
CA ILE A 31 -6.38 -18.55 20.36
C ILE A 31 -7.39 -17.68 19.62
N PHE A 32 -7.82 -16.59 20.26
CA PHE A 32 -8.47 -15.50 19.55
C PHE A 32 -7.40 -14.94 18.60
N SER A 33 -7.37 -15.46 17.38
CA SER A 33 -6.75 -14.78 16.25
C SER A 33 -7.35 -13.39 16.22
N ALA A 34 -6.57 -12.37 16.57
CA ALA A 34 -6.98 -10.99 16.41
C ALA A 34 -7.49 -10.82 14.97
N PRO A 35 -8.68 -10.22 14.76
CA PRO A 35 -9.23 -10.07 13.43
C PRO A 35 -8.18 -9.42 12.54
N SER A 36 -7.72 -10.19 11.57
CA SER A 36 -6.80 -9.70 10.56
C SER A 36 -7.64 -8.84 9.63
N HIS A 37 -7.58 -7.52 9.83
CA HIS A 37 -8.29 -6.46 9.08
C HIS A 37 -7.84 -6.37 7.61
N ALA A 38 -7.65 -7.50 6.93
CA ALA A 38 -6.95 -7.63 5.66
C ALA A 38 -7.64 -6.86 4.51
N ALA A 39 -8.95 -6.65 4.59
CA ALA A 39 -9.70 -5.93 3.56
C ALA A 39 -10.12 -4.50 3.92
N ALA A 40 -9.86 -4.06 5.15
CA ALA A 40 -9.90 -2.64 5.51
C ALA A 40 -8.53 -1.96 5.32
N ASN A 41 -7.46 -2.76 5.16
CA ASN A 41 -6.10 -2.28 4.92
C ASN A 41 -5.98 -1.72 3.50
N LEU A 42 -6.40 -0.48 3.34
CA LEU A 42 -5.94 0.36 2.24
C LEU A 42 -4.43 0.51 2.34
N GLY A 43 -3.77 0.84 1.22
CA GLY A 43 -2.33 1.12 1.24
C GLY A 43 -1.99 2.06 2.40
N ILE A 44 -0.88 1.82 3.12
CA ILE A 44 -0.48 2.51 4.36
C ILE A 44 -0.71 4.02 4.25
N LEU A 45 -1.42 4.66 5.20
CA LEU A 45 -1.86 6.09 5.18
C LEU A 45 -2.93 6.44 4.11
N GLY A 46 -3.63 5.46 3.55
CA GLY A 46 -4.65 5.64 2.51
C GLY A 46 -6.00 6.09 3.06
N ALA A 47 -6.70 6.93 2.30
CA ALA A 47 -8.08 7.30 2.61
C ALA A 47 -9.04 6.20 2.16
N HIS A 48 -10.14 6.02 2.91
CA HIS A 48 -11.18 5.07 2.54
C HIS A 48 -11.79 5.39 1.17
N PRO A 49 -12.03 4.37 0.32
CA PRO A 49 -12.69 4.58 -0.95
C PRO A 49 -14.09 5.16 -0.71
N LYS A 50 -14.44 6.17 -1.51
CA LYS A 50 -15.79 6.73 -1.51
C LYS A 50 -16.67 5.91 -2.44
N TRP A 51 -17.11 4.76 -1.95
CA TRP A 51 -17.88 3.78 -2.73
C TRP A 51 -19.15 4.38 -3.36
N ASP A 52 -19.82 5.29 -2.66
CA ASP A 52 -21.05 5.94 -3.16
C ASP A 52 -20.82 6.74 -4.45
N ILE A 53 -19.59 7.17 -4.76
CA ILE A 53 -19.27 7.82 -6.03
C ILE A 53 -19.47 6.87 -7.21
N LEU A 54 -19.21 5.57 -7.01
CA LEU A 54 -19.32 4.55 -8.06
C LEU A 54 -20.77 4.30 -8.48
N GLU A 55 -21.75 4.68 -7.65
CA GLU A 55 -23.17 4.59 -8.03
C GLU A 55 -23.53 5.44 -9.25
N ASN A 56 -22.76 6.48 -9.55
CA ASN A 56 -22.96 7.28 -10.76
C ASN A 56 -22.58 6.54 -12.06
N TYR A 57 -21.99 5.34 -11.96
CA TYR A 57 -21.51 4.54 -13.09
C TYR A 57 -22.34 3.27 -13.33
N GLN A 58 -23.50 3.16 -12.68
CA GLN A 58 -24.41 2.05 -12.91
C GLN A 58 -24.88 2.02 -14.37
N GLU A 59 -24.84 0.83 -14.98
CA GLU A 59 -25.24 0.58 -16.37
C GLU A 59 -24.49 1.44 -17.40
N THR A 60 -23.28 1.94 -17.11
CA THR A 60 -22.48 2.70 -18.08
C THR A 60 -21.55 1.83 -18.93
N ILE A 61 -21.45 0.53 -18.62
CA ILE A 61 -20.56 -0.43 -19.27
C ILE A 61 -21.28 -1.78 -19.41
N THR A 62 -21.04 -2.51 -20.49
CA THR A 62 -21.58 -3.86 -20.68
C THR A 62 -20.70 -4.91 -19.98
N HIS A 63 -21.26 -6.11 -19.79
CA HIS A 63 -20.51 -7.25 -19.26
C HIS A 63 -19.23 -7.53 -20.05
N ASP A 64 -19.32 -7.59 -21.38
CA ASP A 64 -18.21 -7.98 -22.25
C ASP A 64 -17.09 -6.95 -22.23
N GLU A 65 -17.42 -5.66 -22.28
CA GLU A 65 -16.42 -4.60 -22.18
C GLU A 65 -15.75 -4.59 -20.79
N PHE A 66 -16.53 -4.73 -19.72
CA PHE A 66 -15.96 -4.81 -18.37
C PHE A 66 -15.01 -6.00 -18.25
N SER A 67 -15.42 -7.17 -18.74
CA SER A 67 -14.63 -8.40 -18.73
C SER A 67 -13.34 -8.27 -19.54
N GLN A 68 -13.40 -7.64 -20.72
CA GLN A 68 -12.23 -7.38 -21.55
C GLN A 68 -11.26 -6.42 -20.85
N LEU A 69 -11.75 -5.31 -20.31
CA LEU A 69 -10.91 -4.33 -19.64
C LEU A 69 -10.26 -4.88 -18.37
N ILE A 70 -11.04 -5.55 -17.52
CA ILE A 70 -10.52 -6.06 -16.25
C ILE A 70 -9.46 -7.14 -16.50
N ARG A 71 -9.63 -8.03 -17.48
CA ARG A 71 -8.68 -9.12 -17.76
C ARG A 71 -7.52 -8.70 -18.66
N GLY A 72 -7.78 -7.82 -19.63
CA GLY A 72 -6.80 -7.45 -20.66
C GLY A 72 -6.01 -6.18 -20.36
N VAL A 73 -6.50 -5.30 -19.47
CA VAL A 73 -5.87 -4.00 -19.21
C VAL A 73 -5.51 -3.84 -17.74
N TYR A 74 -6.46 -4.02 -16.82
CA TYR A 74 -6.28 -3.66 -15.42
C TYR A 74 -5.70 -4.78 -14.55
N CYS A 75 -6.06 -6.03 -14.83
CA CYS A 75 -5.63 -7.22 -14.08
C CYS A 75 -5.10 -8.28 -15.04
N THR A 76 -4.10 -7.90 -15.84
CA THR A 76 -3.43 -8.76 -16.83
C THR A 76 -2.80 -10.03 -16.24
N HIS A 77 -2.49 -10.01 -14.94
CA HIS A 77 -1.96 -11.16 -14.19
C HIS A 77 -3.04 -11.84 -13.33
N GLY A 78 -4.31 -11.51 -13.55
CA GLY A 78 -5.45 -11.95 -12.75
C GLY A 78 -5.64 -11.13 -11.46
N PHE A 79 -6.72 -11.46 -10.75
CA PHE A 79 -7.04 -10.94 -9.41
C PHE A 79 -7.53 -12.11 -8.54
N ALA A 80 -7.42 -11.97 -7.22
CA ALA A 80 -7.89 -13.02 -6.31
C ALA A 80 -9.41 -13.25 -6.51
N PRO A 81 -9.88 -14.51 -6.61
CA PRO A 81 -11.26 -14.82 -6.99
C PRO A 81 -12.33 -14.20 -6.08
N ASP A 82 -11.98 -13.89 -4.83
CA ASP A 82 -12.89 -13.33 -3.85
C ASP A 82 -12.97 -11.78 -3.90
N LEU A 83 -12.11 -11.12 -4.68
CA LEU A 83 -12.09 -9.66 -4.80
C LEU A 83 -13.14 -9.13 -5.77
N ILE A 84 -13.35 -9.81 -6.89
CA ILE A 84 -14.31 -9.41 -7.92
C ILE A 84 -15.06 -10.65 -8.42
N ASP A 85 -16.36 -10.68 -8.19
CA ASP A 85 -17.26 -11.72 -8.68
C ASP A 85 -18.07 -11.15 -9.88
N ILE A 86 -17.93 -11.75 -11.05
CA ILE A 86 -18.52 -11.25 -12.31
C ILE A 86 -19.52 -12.29 -12.82
N ASN A 87 -20.76 -11.85 -13.03
CA ASN A 87 -21.80 -12.61 -13.73
C ASN A 87 -22.35 -11.81 -14.90
N GLU A 88 -23.30 -12.38 -15.65
CA GLU A 88 -23.86 -11.77 -16.86
C GLU A 88 -24.41 -10.35 -16.67
N LYS A 89 -24.89 -10.01 -15.46
CA LYS A 89 -25.58 -8.73 -15.19
C LYS A 89 -24.80 -7.78 -14.29
N THR A 90 -23.82 -8.28 -13.54
CA THR A 90 -23.17 -7.50 -12.49
C THR A 90 -21.70 -7.89 -12.27
N ALA A 91 -20.91 -6.93 -11.80
CA ALA A 91 -19.66 -7.16 -11.10
C ALA A 91 -19.79 -6.75 -9.63
N ARG A 92 -19.52 -7.68 -8.72
CA ARG A 92 -19.48 -7.44 -7.27
C ARG A 92 -18.03 -7.30 -6.83
N VAL A 93 -17.69 -6.14 -6.28
CA VAL A 93 -16.35 -5.80 -5.80
C VAL A 93 -16.32 -5.83 -4.29
N LEU A 94 -15.40 -6.60 -3.71
CA LEU A 94 -15.26 -6.73 -2.26
C LEU A 94 -14.83 -5.42 -1.61
N MET A 95 -15.69 -4.85 -0.76
CA MET A 95 -15.41 -3.64 0.02
C MET A 95 -14.78 -3.96 1.37
N ASN A 96 -15.24 -5.06 1.99
CA ASN A 96 -14.78 -5.51 3.29
C ASN A 96 -14.97 -7.03 3.42
N ARG A 97 -13.85 -7.74 3.64
CA ARG A 97 -13.77 -9.21 3.77
C ARG A 97 -14.30 -9.73 5.10
N GLU A 98 -14.20 -8.98 6.18
CA GLU A 98 -14.72 -9.40 7.49
C GLU A 98 -16.24 -9.38 7.50
N THR A 99 -16.83 -8.29 7.01
CA THR A 99 -18.29 -8.15 6.94
C THR A 99 -18.91 -8.71 5.67
N GLN A 100 -18.09 -9.28 4.76
CA GLN A 100 -18.52 -9.74 3.44
C GLN A 100 -19.38 -8.68 2.71
N LYS A 101 -18.94 -7.41 2.76
CA LYS A 101 -19.66 -6.30 2.13
C LYS A 101 -19.11 -6.06 0.73
N PHE A 102 -20.01 -5.89 -0.24
CA PHE A 102 -19.69 -5.72 -1.65
C PHE A 102 -20.35 -4.48 -2.22
N PHE A 103 -19.65 -3.84 -3.15
CA PHE A 103 -20.24 -2.89 -4.10
C PHE A 103 -20.70 -3.68 -5.32
N THR A 104 -21.89 -3.40 -5.84
CA THR A 104 -22.43 -4.08 -7.01
C THR A 104 -22.54 -3.09 -8.16
N LEU A 105 -21.72 -3.27 -9.19
CA LEU A 105 -21.86 -2.60 -10.47
C LEU A 105 -22.82 -3.39 -11.36
N ARG A 106 -23.90 -2.77 -11.81
CA ARG A 106 -24.82 -3.31 -12.81
C ARG A 106 -24.33 -2.98 -14.20
N PHE A 107 -24.38 -3.98 -15.08
CA PHE A 107 -24.04 -3.80 -16.48
C PHE A 107 -25.22 -3.28 -17.28
N ALA A 108 -24.91 -2.51 -18.33
CA ALA A 108 -25.87 -2.25 -19.39
C ALA A 108 -26.19 -3.57 -20.10
N GLU A 109 -27.45 -3.74 -20.51
CA GLU A 109 -27.89 -4.92 -21.26
C GLU A 109 -27.18 -5.03 -22.62
N ASN A 110 -26.96 -3.90 -23.28
CA ASN A 110 -26.25 -3.80 -24.55
C ASN A 110 -25.74 -2.36 -24.76
N ASP A 111 -25.02 -2.14 -25.84
CA ASP A 111 -24.43 -0.83 -26.14
C ASP A 111 -25.46 0.29 -26.33
N ALA A 112 -26.64 -0.05 -26.85
CA ALA A 112 -27.70 0.91 -27.07
C ALA A 112 -28.41 1.34 -25.77
N SER A 113 -28.38 0.51 -24.72
CA SER A 113 -29.01 0.80 -23.43
C SER A 113 -28.07 1.39 -22.38
N ARG A 114 -26.81 1.69 -22.74
CA ARG A 114 -25.83 2.25 -21.79
C ARG A 114 -26.25 3.62 -21.27
N ASN A 115 -26.17 3.78 -19.96
CA ASN A 115 -26.19 5.09 -19.34
C ASN A 115 -24.95 5.89 -19.76
N ARG A 116 -25.12 7.21 -19.82
CA ARG A 116 -24.02 8.10 -20.16
C ARG A 116 -23.00 8.13 -19.01
N VAL A 117 -21.74 7.84 -19.33
CA VAL A 117 -20.64 8.02 -18.38
C VAL A 117 -20.61 9.47 -17.88
N PRO A 118 -20.62 9.70 -16.56
CA PRO A 118 -20.47 11.04 -16.00
C PRO A 118 -19.20 11.72 -16.53
N ARG A 119 -19.36 12.88 -17.17
CA ARG A 119 -18.19 13.67 -17.62
C ARG A 119 -17.58 14.37 -16.41
N LEU A 120 -16.40 13.91 -16.01
CA LEU A 120 -15.61 14.54 -14.95
C LEU A 120 -14.76 15.73 -15.45
N TRP A 121 -14.61 15.87 -16.77
CA TRP A 121 -13.89 16.96 -17.42
C TRP A 121 -14.83 17.94 -18.13
N ARG A 122 -14.39 19.18 -18.26
CA ARG A 122 -15.10 20.24 -19.00
C ARG A 122 -14.34 20.55 -20.30
N PRO A 123 -15.02 20.96 -21.38
CA PRO A 123 -14.34 21.51 -22.55
C PRO A 123 -13.50 22.73 -22.13
N ALA A 124 -12.20 22.70 -22.44
CA ALA A 124 -11.27 23.72 -21.98
C ALA A 124 -11.44 25.04 -22.77
N GLN A 125 -11.73 26.15 -22.08
CA GLN A 125 -11.49 27.52 -22.61
C GLN A 125 -10.01 27.93 -22.47
N SER A 126 -9.29 27.30 -21.54
CA SER A 126 -7.84 27.35 -21.33
C SER A 126 -7.46 26.04 -20.64
N LEU A 127 -6.38 25.35 -21.05
CA LEU A 127 -5.98 24.06 -20.44
C LEU A 127 -5.17 24.30 -19.15
N PRO A 128 -5.74 24.12 -17.94
CA PRO A 128 -5.02 24.21 -16.70
C PRO A 128 -4.23 22.93 -16.49
N LEU A 129 -2.91 23.04 -16.41
CA LEU A 129 -1.99 21.92 -16.31
C LEU A 129 -1.16 22.04 -15.03
N ALA A 130 -1.07 20.96 -14.27
CA ALA A 130 -0.16 20.87 -13.13
C ALA A 130 1.10 20.10 -13.50
N LEU A 131 2.27 20.69 -13.25
CA LEU A 131 3.54 20.00 -13.31
C LEU A 131 3.85 19.41 -11.92
N ASP A 132 4.08 18.10 -11.87
CA ASP A 132 4.57 17.38 -10.70
C ASP A 132 6.02 16.93 -10.94
N PRO A 133 7.01 17.71 -10.50
CA PRO A 133 8.38 17.24 -10.51
C PRO A 133 8.53 16.11 -9.49
N GLY A 134 8.74 14.88 -9.97
CA GLY A 134 8.91 13.68 -9.15
C GLY A 134 10.05 13.83 -8.13
N HIS A 135 9.97 13.05 -7.05
CA HIS A 135 10.99 12.99 -5.99
C HIS A 135 11.23 14.31 -5.24
N LEU A 136 12.09 14.26 -4.22
CA LEU A 136 12.64 15.40 -3.51
C LEU A 136 14.17 15.46 -3.74
N GLY A 137 14.66 16.65 -4.04
CA GLY A 137 16.08 16.89 -4.29
C GLY A 137 16.81 17.52 -3.10
N GLY A 138 18.05 17.96 -3.30
CA GLY A 138 18.91 18.53 -2.28
C GLY A 138 19.12 17.59 -1.10
N LYS A 139 18.96 18.11 0.12
CA LYS A 139 19.18 17.33 1.36
C LYS A 139 18.31 16.07 1.50
N TRP A 140 17.24 15.96 0.71
CA TRP A 140 16.32 14.82 0.74
C TRP A 140 16.73 13.69 -0.22
N ALA A 141 17.56 13.97 -1.22
CA ALA A 141 17.84 13.05 -2.32
C ALA A 141 18.46 11.72 -1.84
N LYS A 142 19.36 11.78 -0.85
CA LYS A 142 19.98 10.59 -0.25
C LYS A 142 18.96 9.71 0.50
N MET A 143 18.00 10.33 1.20
CA MET A 143 16.94 9.61 1.92
C MET A 143 15.99 8.88 0.96
N GLU A 144 15.69 9.48 -0.19
CA GLU A 144 14.86 8.83 -1.22
C GLU A 144 15.62 7.76 -2.03
N GLU A 145 16.93 7.63 -1.80
CA GLU A 145 17.82 6.79 -2.61
C GLU A 145 17.76 7.11 -4.11
N ARG A 146 17.43 8.36 -4.46
CA ARG A 146 17.39 8.90 -5.83
C ARG A 146 18.54 9.86 -6.07
N TRP A 147 19.73 9.41 -5.67
CA TRP A 147 20.97 10.15 -5.64
C TRP A 147 22.13 9.24 -6.06
N PHE A 148 23.02 9.74 -6.92
CA PHE A 148 24.23 9.03 -7.31
C PHE A 148 25.39 10.00 -7.56
N GLN A 149 26.62 9.59 -7.24
CA GLN A 149 27.82 10.41 -7.45
C GLN A 149 28.99 9.55 -7.90
N VAL A 150 29.72 9.99 -8.93
CA VAL A 150 30.96 9.34 -9.40
C VAL A 150 32.17 10.13 -8.93
N GLY A 151 33.00 9.57 -8.06
CA GLY A 151 34.19 10.25 -7.53
C GLY A 151 33.84 11.63 -6.95
N ASN A 152 34.56 12.66 -7.38
CA ASN A 152 34.36 14.05 -6.93
C ASN A 152 33.41 14.88 -7.81
N SER A 153 32.63 14.23 -8.69
CA SER A 153 31.64 14.94 -9.52
C SER A 153 30.48 15.49 -8.70
N ALA A 154 29.75 16.46 -9.25
CA ALA A 154 28.50 16.89 -8.65
C ALA A 154 27.50 15.72 -8.65
N PRO A 155 26.74 15.52 -7.56
CA PRO A 155 25.78 14.44 -7.51
C PRO A 155 24.64 14.63 -8.52
N VAL A 156 24.16 13.51 -9.03
CA VAL A 156 22.94 13.41 -9.83
C VAL A 156 21.77 13.15 -8.89
N GLU A 157 20.83 14.07 -8.85
CA GLU A 157 19.67 14.04 -7.97
C GLU A 157 18.39 14.12 -8.78
N GLU A 158 17.59 13.04 -8.79
CA GLU A 158 16.39 12.99 -9.63
C GLU A 158 15.43 14.14 -9.30
N GLY A 159 15.22 14.43 -8.01
CA GLY A 159 14.35 15.51 -7.57
C GLY A 159 14.80 16.92 -8.03
N ASP A 160 16.11 17.14 -8.21
CA ASP A 160 16.63 18.40 -8.75
C ASP A 160 16.42 18.49 -10.26
N LEU A 161 16.70 17.38 -10.95
CA LEU A 161 16.57 17.29 -12.40
C LEU A 161 15.11 17.46 -12.84
N THR A 162 14.16 16.76 -12.20
CA THR A 162 12.74 16.88 -12.52
C THR A 162 12.24 18.31 -12.28
N LEU A 163 12.70 18.98 -11.21
CA LEU A 163 12.33 20.37 -10.92
C LEU A 163 12.90 21.33 -11.95
N LYS A 164 14.14 21.11 -12.39
CA LYS A 164 14.77 21.88 -13.46
C LYS A 164 14.01 21.71 -14.78
N VAL A 165 13.65 20.48 -15.16
CA VAL A 165 12.84 20.21 -16.35
C VAL A 165 11.47 20.89 -16.27
N ALA A 166 10.78 20.82 -15.13
CA ALA A 166 9.49 21.48 -14.94
C ALA A 166 9.59 23.01 -15.14
N ARG A 167 10.66 23.62 -14.63
CA ARG A 167 10.93 25.06 -14.80
C ARG A 167 11.20 25.45 -16.25
N LEU A 168 11.84 24.58 -17.04
CA LEU A 168 12.05 24.77 -18.47
C LEU A 168 10.77 24.54 -19.29
N LEU A 169 9.95 23.57 -18.89
CA LEU A 169 8.71 23.20 -19.57
C LEU A 169 7.61 24.24 -19.38
N ALA A 170 7.47 24.79 -18.17
CA ALA A 170 6.42 25.75 -17.85
C ALA A 170 6.33 26.97 -18.78
N PRO A 171 7.40 27.72 -19.10
CA PRO A 171 7.29 28.85 -20.03
C PRO A 171 6.91 28.42 -21.45
N ARG A 172 7.35 27.24 -21.91
CA ARG A 172 6.99 26.72 -23.24
C ARG A 172 5.51 26.39 -23.32
N LEU A 173 4.97 25.71 -22.30
CA LEU A 173 3.55 25.40 -22.23
C LEU A 173 2.69 26.66 -22.10
N ARG A 174 3.14 27.67 -21.32
CA ARG A 174 2.46 28.96 -21.24
C ARG A 174 2.39 29.68 -22.59
N LYS A 175 3.47 29.62 -23.40
CA LYS A 175 3.49 30.19 -24.75
C LYS A 175 2.47 29.52 -25.69
N LEU A 176 2.11 28.26 -25.41
CA LEU A 176 1.07 27.51 -26.13
C LEU A 176 -0.35 27.75 -25.56
N GLY A 177 -0.52 28.67 -24.59
CA GLY A 177 -1.83 29.02 -24.03
C GLY A 177 -2.23 28.23 -22.77
N ALA A 178 -1.36 27.36 -22.24
CA ALA A 178 -1.68 26.60 -21.03
C ALA A 178 -1.52 27.44 -19.75
N LYS A 179 -2.43 27.24 -18.78
CA LYS A 179 -2.31 27.79 -17.42
C LYS A 179 -1.53 26.80 -16.56
N ILE A 180 -0.31 27.15 -16.17
CA ILE A 180 0.59 26.22 -15.46
C ILE A 180 0.60 26.41 -13.95
N PHE A 181 0.30 25.33 -13.24
CA PHE A 181 0.52 25.14 -11.81
C PHE A 181 1.75 24.26 -11.55
N PHE A 182 2.38 24.48 -10.41
CA PHE A 182 3.46 23.62 -9.91
C PHE A 182 2.98 22.96 -8.62
N ILE A 183 3.08 21.63 -8.54
CA ILE A 183 2.79 20.91 -7.30
C ILE A 183 3.84 21.25 -6.22
N ARG A 184 5.11 21.30 -6.62
CA ARG A 184 6.21 21.86 -5.83
C ARG A 184 7.07 22.81 -6.65
N ARG A 185 7.59 23.86 -6.02
CA ARG A 185 8.42 24.90 -6.67
C ARG A 185 9.88 24.89 -6.21
N ARG A 186 10.18 24.08 -5.20
CA ARG A 186 11.47 23.94 -4.52
C ARG A 186 11.68 22.47 -4.17
N ASN A 187 12.85 22.14 -3.66
CA ASN A 187 13.19 20.78 -3.23
C ASN A 187 12.57 20.39 -1.90
N GLU A 188 11.87 21.32 -1.23
CA GLU A 188 11.21 21.02 0.03
C GLU A 188 9.92 20.20 -0.18
N PRO A 189 9.65 19.24 0.73
CA PRO A 189 8.40 18.51 0.74
C PRO A 189 7.21 19.45 0.93
N ILE A 190 6.08 19.09 0.33
CA ILE A 190 4.82 19.82 0.54
C ILE A 190 3.97 19.20 1.66
N THR A 191 4.27 17.97 2.08
CA THR A 191 3.72 17.41 3.31
C THR A 191 4.22 18.19 4.53
N PRO A 192 3.34 18.53 5.48
CA PRO A 192 3.76 19.14 6.74
C PRO A 192 4.46 18.12 7.66
N LYS A 193 4.36 16.82 7.35
CA LYS A 193 4.94 15.73 8.15
C LYS A 193 6.42 15.52 7.85
N ARG A 194 7.13 14.92 8.79
CA ARG A 194 8.56 14.55 8.73
C ARG A 194 8.74 13.11 9.19
N PRO A 195 9.92 12.49 8.97
CA PRO A 195 10.16 11.11 9.42
C PRO A 195 9.80 10.90 10.90
N ASP A 196 10.15 11.84 11.78
CA ASP A 196 9.86 11.70 13.22
C ASP A 196 8.36 11.59 13.56
N ASP A 197 7.47 12.17 12.74
CA ASP A 197 6.01 12.02 12.92
C ASP A 197 5.52 10.58 12.73
N PHE A 198 6.35 9.69 12.16
CA PHE A 198 5.96 8.33 11.78
C PHE A 198 6.57 7.23 12.65
N LYS A 199 7.39 7.56 13.66
CA LYS A 199 8.11 6.57 14.50
C LYS A 199 7.20 5.49 15.09
N ASP A 200 6.06 5.91 15.65
CA ASP A 200 5.14 4.95 16.28
C ASP A 200 4.42 4.06 15.27
N LEU A 201 4.06 4.61 14.10
CA LEU A 201 3.47 3.84 13.02
C LEU A 201 4.50 2.86 12.42
N ALA A 202 5.73 3.32 12.20
CA ALA A 202 6.84 2.50 11.73
C ALA A 202 7.09 1.30 12.65
N ARG A 203 7.18 1.53 13.97
CA ARG A 203 7.32 0.47 14.97
C ARG A 203 6.19 -0.57 14.87
N LYS A 204 4.94 -0.12 14.78
CA LYS A 204 3.78 -1.02 14.66
C LYS A 204 3.82 -1.85 13.38
N ILE A 205 4.21 -1.25 12.25
CA ILE A 205 4.35 -1.95 10.97
C ILE A 205 5.45 -3.01 11.05
N LEU A 206 6.61 -2.67 11.61
CA LEU A 206 7.74 -3.58 11.76
C LEU A 206 7.39 -4.80 12.62
N ILE A 207 6.76 -4.58 13.79
CA ILE A 207 6.30 -5.66 14.66
C ILE A 207 5.30 -6.56 13.96
N LYS A 208 4.33 -5.97 13.24
CA LYS A 208 3.34 -6.72 12.46
C LYS A 208 3.99 -7.56 11.35
N ASN A 209 5.10 -7.07 10.79
CA ASN A 209 5.84 -7.74 9.72
C ASN A 209 6.92 -8.71 10.25
N GLY A 210 6.91 -9.05 11.55
CA GLY A 210 7.79 -10.07 12.11
C GLY A 210 9.10 -9.56 12.72
N VAL A 211 9.24 -8.25 12.94
CA VAL A 211 10.39 -7.64 13.65
C VAL A 211 9.94 -7.26 15.08
N PRO A 212 9.99 -8.16 16.07
CA PRO A 212 9.37 -7.96 17.38
C PRO A 212 10.03 -6.84 18.21
N GLN A 213 11.33 -6.63 18.03
CA GLN A 213 12.11 -5.60 18.73
C GLN A 213 12.88 -4.74 17.72
N PRO A 214 12.20 -3.85 16.98
CA PRO A 214 12.85 -3.06 15.94
C PRO A 214 13.79 -2.03 16.56
N ARG A 215 15.02 -1.95 16.06
CA ARG A 215 16.00 -0.93 16.45
C ARG A 215 15.54 0.46 16.01
N LEU A 216 15.96 1.48 16.75
CA LEU A 216 15.61 2.87 16.41
C LEU A 216 16.29 3.29 15.10
N ASP A 217 17.61 3.11 15.03
CA ASP A 217 18.47 3.60 13.94
C ASP A 217 19.34 2.46 13.38
N PRO A 218 19.79 2.59 12.11
CA PRO A 218 20.81 1.70 11.56
C PRO A 218 22.14 1.89 12.29
N LEU A 219 22.94 0.82 12.36
CA LEU A 219 24.27 0.86 13.01
C LEU A 219 25.25 1.72 12.20
N ASP A 220 25.22 1.56 10.88
CA ASP A 220 26.03 2.26 9.92
C ASP A 220 25.37 2.20 8.52
N PRO A 221 25.89 2.92 7.51
CA PRO A 221 25.29 2.94 6.17
C PRO A 221 25.20 1.58 5.45
N ASN A 222 26.01 0.59 5.85
CA ASN A 222 26.05 -0.77 5.28
C ASN A 222 25.33 -1.79 6.16
N ASP A 223 24.59 -1.36 7.18
CA ASP A 223 23.80 -2.22 8.06
C ASP A 223 22.83 -3.10 7.22
N PRO A 224 23.02 -4.43 7.19
CA PRO A 224 22.21 -5.33 6.37
C PRO A 224 20.75 -5.38 6.84
N GLU A 225 20.48 -4.95 8.06
CA GLU A 225 19.15 -4.87 8.66
C GLU A 225 18.62 -3.43 8.71
N LYS A 226 19.24 -2.47 7.99
CA LYS A 226 18.80 -1.06 7.98
C LYS A 226 17.30 -0.93 7.73
N GLU A 227 16.73 -1.78 6.86
CA GLU A 227 15.33 -1.75 6.46
C GLU A 227 14.35 -2.14 7.58
N GLN A 228 14.86 -2.84 8.59
CA GLN A 228 14.12 -3.29 9.77
C GLN A 228 14.15 -2.25 10.92
N THR A 229 14.77 -1.09 10.70
CA THR A 229 14.86 -0.02 11.70
C THR A 229 13.66 0.92 11.63
N ILE A 230 13.28 1.48 12.78
CA ILE A 230 12.21 2.47 12.89
C ILE A 230 12.54 3.69 12.03
N ARG A 231 13.80 4.13 12.02
CA ARG A 231 14.27 5.28 11.23
C ARG A 231 14.00 5.08 9.75
N TRP A 232 14.46 3.96 9.17
CA TRP A 232 14.26 3.66 7.76
C TRP A 232 12.79 3.61 7.37
N GLN A 233 11.97 2.86 8.13
CA GLN A 233 10.54 2.78 7.85
C GLN A 233 9.84 4.14 7.99
N SER A 234 10.27 4.97 8.94
CA SER A 234 9.75 6.33 9.09
C SER A 234 10.07 7.23 7.89
N GLU A 235 11.26 7.09 7.30
CA GLU A 235 11.66 7.79 6.09
C GLU A 235 10.82 7.34 4.88
N ILE A 236 10.63 6.02 4.71
CA ILE A 236 9.74 5.45 3.68
C ILE A 236 8.32 6.00 3.82
N LEU A 237 7.75 6.01 5.04
CA LEU A 237 6.43 6.55 5.32
C LEU A 237 6.33 8.05 4.99
N PHE A 238 7.41 8.80 5.23
CA PHE A 238 7.47 10.21 4.90
C PHE A 238 7.47 10.47 3.40
N TYR A 239 8.48 10.01 2.65
CA TYR A 239 8.64 10.43 1.25
C TYR A 239 7.76 9.62 0.28
N ARG A 240 7.55 8.33 0.53
CA ARG A 240 6.82 7.44 -0.39
C ARG A 240 5.31 7.49 -0.18
N TYR A 241 4.86 7.66 1.07
CA TYR A 241 3.43 7.67 1.38
C TYR A 241 2.91 9.07 1.67
N SER A 242 3.48 9.78 2.65
CA SER A 242 2.95 11.07 3.09
C SER A 242 3.08 12.15 2.02
N GLU A 243 4.28 12.31 1.45
CA GLU A 243 4.56 13.33 0.43
C GLU A 243 3.77 13.07 -0.85
N ILE A 244 3.82 11.86 -1.43
CA ILE A 244 3.07 11.52 -2.65
C ILE A 244 1.57 11.74 -2.46
N ARG A 245 1.00 11.31 -1.33
CA ARG A 245 -0.43 11.56 -1.07
C ARG A 245 -0.74 13.03 -0.88
N ARG A 246 0.14 13.81 -0.25
CA ARG A 246 -0.07 15.25 -0.13
C ARG A 246 -0.12 15.93 -1.49
N ARG A 247 0.71 15.50 -2.44
CA ARG A 247 0.69 15.97 -3.84
C ARG A 247 -0.64 15.66 -4.51
N ALA A 248 -1.12 14.42 -4.38
CA ALA A 248 -2.43 14.02 -4.89
C ALA A 248 -3.57 14.84 -4.26
N VAL A 249 -3.54 15.09 -2.94
CA VAL A 249 -4.53 15.95 -2.27
C VAL A 249 -4.51 17.36 -2.83
N LEU A 250 -3.33 17.95 -3.04
CA LEU A 250 -3.21 19.30 -3.62
C LEU A 250 -3.83 19.36 -5.03
N VAL A 251 -3.57 18.37 -5.87
CA VAL A 251 -4.18 18.24 -7.21
C VAL A 251 -5.70 18.16 -7.09
N ASN A 252 -6.19 17.21 -6.30
CA ASN A 252 -7.59 16.80 -6.30
C ASN A 252 -8.52 17.73 -5.51
N THR A 253 -8.01 18.60 -4.65
CA THR A 253 -8.84 19.42 -3.75
C THR A 253 -8.63 20.92 -3.87
N LYS A 254 -7.58 21.35 -4.57
CA LYS A 254 -7.22 22.76 -4.66
C LYS A 254 -6.88 23.22 -6.06
N LEU A 255 -6.08 22.46 -6.80
CA LEU A 255 -5.64 22.86 -8.15
C LEU A 255 -6.69 22.54 -9.20
N HIS A 256 -7.32 21.36 -9.12
CA HIS A 256 -8.27 20.84 -10.11
C HIS A 256 -7.81 21.07 -11.56
N PRO A 257 -6.59 20.64 -11.93
CA PRO A 257 -6.12 20.78 -13.29
C PRO A 257 -6.86 19.81 -14.22
N ASP A 258 -6.92 20.13 -15.51
CA ASP A 258 -7.43 19.21 -16.53
C ASP A 258 -6.41 18.11 -16.86
N LEU A 259 -5.11 18.40 -16.68
CA LEU A 259 -4.02 17.46 -16.89
C LEU A 259 -2.93 17.63 -15.82
N VAL A 260 -2.39 16.52 -15.34
CA VAL A 260 -1.18 16.49 -14.50
C VAL A 260 -0.06 15.82 -15.29
N LEU A 261 1.11 16.45 -15.35
CA LEU A 261 2.33 15.84 -15.90
C LEU A 261 3.28 15.50 -14.75
N CYS A 262 3.43 14.21 -14.46
CA CYS A 262 4.41 13.69 -13.51
C CYS A 262 5.75 13.45 -14.22
N LEU A 263 6.80 14.13 -13.77
CA LEU A 263 8.12 14.09 -14.39
C LEU A 263 9.05 13.23 -13.54
N HIS A 264 9.63 12.19 -14.14
CA HIS A 264 10.57 11.26 -13.50
C HIS A 264 11.73 10.94 -14.45
N PHE A 265 12.85 10.51 -13.89
CA PHE A 265 13.95 9.92 -14.65
C PHE A 265 14.07 8.45 -14.28
N ASN A 266 14.14 7.57 -15.28
CA ASN A 266 14.46 6.18 -15.02
C ASN A 266 15.98 6.00 -14.99
N ALA A 267 16.44 5.14 -14.09
CA ALA A 267 17.86 4.79 -13.93
C ALA A 267 17.99 3.29 -13.67
N GLU A 268 17.21 2.48 -14.39
CA GLU A 268 17.36 1.03 -14.42
C GLU A 268 18.54 0.63 -15.32
N GLY A 269 19.21 -0.47 -14.96
CA GLY A 269 20.19 -1.10 -15.86
C GLY A 269 19.50 -1.56 -17.14
N TRP A 270 20.21 -1.49 -18.26
CA TRP A 270 19.71 -2.08 -19.51
C TRP A 270 19.73 -3.61 -19.40
N GLY A 271 18.56 -4.22 -19.15
CA GLY A 271 18.34 -5.67 -19.25
C GLY A 271 18.77 -6.49 -18.05
#